data_AF-A0A182YT75-F1
#
_entry.id   AF-A0A182YT75-F1
#
_cell.length_a   1.000
_cell.length_b   1.000
_cell.length_c   1.000
_cell.angle_alpha   90.00
_cell.angle_beta   90.00
_cell.angle_gamma   90.00
#
_symmetry.space_group_name_H-M   'P 1'
#
loop_
_entity.id
_entity.type
_entity.pdbx_description
1 polymer ?
#
loop_
_entity_poly.entity_id
_entity_poly.type
_entity_poly.pdbx_seq_one_letter_code
_entity_poly.pdbx_strand_id
1 'polypeptide(L)'
;LILSRLMGPAMTSSRADRSLYDRTSMSLPNSVAPLNPEQYVVPRFQNTYRLDSRNPFRREAMRSLMDHFLKSYLDEYKYVPKRAKRLAENLSEELRNQFKLCHFERYRIVVLVT
;
A
#
# COMPACT_ATOMS: atom_id res chain seq x y z
N LEU A 1 1.26 43.39 6.86
CA LEU A 1 2.21 42.95 5.80
C LEU A 1 3.10 41.86 6.39
N ILE A 2 2.60 40.63 6.36
CA ILE A 2 3.24 39.42 6.91
C ILE A 2 3.76 38.66 5.68
N LEU A 3 5.05 38.76 5.32
CA LEU A 3 5.63 37.94 4.24
C LEU A 3 7.18 37.95 4.17
N SER A 4 7.90 38.11 5.27
CA SER A 4 9.38 38.15 5.28
C SER A 4 10.08 36.93 5.88
N ARG A 5 9.39 35.78 6.04
CA ARG A 5 9.97 34.53 6.58
C ARG A 5 9.98 33.36 5.59
N LEU A 6 10.17 33.59 4.29
CA LEU A 6 10.23 32.51 3.30
C LEU A 6 11.61 32.26 2.66
N MET A 7 12.66 33.03 2.96
CA MET A 7 13.96 32.82 2.29
C MET A 7 15.01 32.32 3.28
N GLY A 8 15.32 31.03 3.20
CA GLY A 8 16.50 30.45 3.85
C GLY A 8 17.81 30.96 3.22
N PRO A 9 18.96 30.78 3.90
CA PRO A 9 20.22 31.38 3.48
C PRO A 9 20.74 30.81 2.14
N ALA A 10 21.38 31.68 1.36
CA ALA A 10 22.02 31.33 0.10
C ALA A 10 23.17 30.34 0.35
N MET A 11 23.07 29.14 -0.23
CA MET A 11 24.13 28.14 -0.16
C MET A 11 25.19 28.45 -1.21
N THR A 12 26.36 28.88 -0.74
CA THR A 12 27.56 29.07 -1.56
C THR A 12 28.16 27.71 -1.91
N SER A 13 28.35 27.44 -3.20
CA SER A 13 29.01 26.26 -3.72
C SER A 13 30.49 26.22 -3.31
N SER A 14 30.85 25.31 -2.40
CA SER A 14 32.25 24.97 -2.14
C SER A 14 32.64 23.72 -2.95
N ARG A 15 33.48 23.93 -3.97
CA ARG A 15 34.28 22.90 -4.63
C ARG A 15 35.08 22.12 -3.57
N ALA A 16 34.74 20.87 -3.32
CA ALA A 16 35.64 19.92 -2.67
C ALA A 16 35.27 18.47 -3.02
N ASP A 17 36.31 17.72 -3.39
CA ASP A 17 36.45 16.26 -3.43
C ASP A 17 35.55 15.42 -4.34
N ARG A 18 36.06 15.18 -5.56
CA ARG A 18 35.77 13.97 -6.34
C ARG A 18 36.86 12.93 -6.06
N SER A 19 36.58 11.98 -5.19
CA SER A 19 37.23 10.66 -5.18
C SER A 19 36.39 9.71 -4.33
N LEU A 20 36.37 8.41 -4.68
CA LEU A 20 35.72 7.29 -3.98
C LEU A 20 34.28 6.91 -4.39
N TYR A 21 34.03 6.80 -5.70
CA TYR A 21 33.07 5.80 -6.19
C TYR A 21 33.64 5.11 -7.44
N ASP A 22 34.79 4.49 -7.25
CA ASP A 22 35.27 3.45 -8.14
C ASP A 22 34.76 2.11 -7.60
N ARG A 23 33.61 1.65 -8.11
CA ARG A 23 33.23 0.24 -8.00
C ARG A 23 32.45 -0.21 -9.22
N THR A 24 33.13 -1.08 -9.93
CA THR A 24 32.87 -1.59 -11.26
C THR A 24 31.65 -2.52 -11.31
N SER A 25 31.00 -2.55 -12.48
CA SER A 25 30.09 -3.55 -13.07
C SER A 25 28.68 -3.76 -12.47
N MET A 26 27.70 -3.04 -13.03
CA MET A 26 26.43 -3.64 -13.46
C MET A 26 26.38 -3.52 -14.98
N SER A 27 26.68 -4.62 -15.67
CA SER A 27 26.61 -4.71 -17.13
C SER A 27 25.16 -4.50 -17.59
N LEU A 28 24.89 -3.34 -18.19
CA LEU A 28 23.68 -3.10 -18.97
C LEU A 28 23.80 -3.81 -20.33
N PRO A 29 22.70 -4.40 -20.86
CA PRO A 29 22.70 -4.98 -22.20
C PRO A 29 22.88 -3.89 -23.26
N ASN A 30 23.58 -4.26 -24.34
CA ASN A 30 23.96 -3.40 -25.44
C ASN A 30 22.80 -2.61 -26.06
N SER A 31 23.13 -1.38 -26.49
CA SER A 31 22.34 -0.41 -27.26
C SER A 31 21.47 0.57 -26.46
N VAL A 32 22.12 1.48 -25.75
CA VAL A 32 21.58 2.84 -25.55
C VAL A 32 22.65 3.84 -25.98
N ALA A 33 22.28 4.73 -26.90
CA ALA A 33 23.15 5.80 -27.42
C ALA A 33 23.75 6.62 -26.26
N PRO A 34 24.98 7.16 -26.40
CA PRO A 34 25.59 7.97 -25.35
C PRO A 34 24.71 9.18 -25.06
N LEU A 35 24.10 9.19 -23.88
CA LEU A 35 23.34 10.34 -23.38
C LEU A 35 24.32 11.51 -23.21
N ASN A 36 24.02 12.64 -23.84
CA ASN A 36 24.77 13.88 -23.68
C ASN A 36 24.95 14.20 -22.18
N PRO A 37 26.17 14.40 -21.67
CA PRO A 37 26.41 14.63 -20.24
C PRO A 37 25.74 15.92 -19.71
N GLU A 38 25.39 16.85 -20.60
CA GLU A 38 24.64 18.08 -20.31
C GLU A 38 23.14 17.86 -20.01
N GLN A 39 22.60 16.65 -20.22
CA GLN A 39 21.18 16.34 -20.02
C GLN A 39 20.93 15.34 -18.88
N TYR A 40 21.97 14.92 -18.15
CA TYR A 40 21.78 14.08 -16.97
C TYR A 40 21.27 14.91 -15.79
N VAL A 41 19.95 15.04 -15.69
CA VAL A 41 19.30 15.64 -14.52
C VAL A 41 19.40 14.64 -13.37
N VAL A 42 20.25 14.95 -12.37
CA VAL A 42 20.31 14.18 -11.13
C VAL A 42 18.90 14.15 -10.52
N PRO A 43 18.32 12.97 -10.26
CA PRO A 43 17.02 12.86 -9.64
C PRO A 43 17.00 13.62 -8.32
N ARG A 44 16.13 14.62 -8.22
CA ARG A 44 16.01 15.47 -7.01
C ARG A 44 15.34 14.76 -5.84
N PHE A 45 14.60 13.69 -6.12
CA PHE A 45 13.80 12.96 -5.13
C PHE A 45 14.14 11.48 -5.15
N GLN A 46 14.25 10.90 -3.95
CA GLN A 46 14.36 9.46 -3.76
C GLN A 46 12.97 8.85 -3.58
N ASN A 47 12.79 7.60 -4.03
CA ASN A 47 11.53 6.88 -3.82
C ASN A 47 11.25 6.71 -2.32
N THR A 48 10.11 7.23 -1.86
CA THR A 48 9.59 7.09 -0.50
C THR A 48 8.71 5.83 -0.38
N TYR A 49 9.28 4.67 -0.71
CA TYR A 49 8.59 3.41 -0.47
C TYR A 49 8.28 3.26 1.03
N ARG A 50 6.99 3.14 1.36
CA ARG A 50 6.56 2.89 2.74
C ARG A 50 6.64 1.40 3.03
N LEU A 51 7.56 1.03 3.92
CA LEU A 51 7.68 -0.34 4.42
C LEU A 51 6.47 -0.73 5.27
N ASP A 52 5.93 0.22 6.05
CA ASP A 52 4.77 -0.03 6.91
C ASP A 52 3.44 0.26 6.22
N SER A 53 2.42 -0.49 6.62
CA SER A 53 1.07 -0.34 6.12
C SER A 53 0.44 0.83 6.87
N ARG A 54 -0.21 1.73 6.13
CA ARG A 54 -0.97 2.84 6.73
C ARG A 54 -2.22 2.32 7.45
N ASN A 55 -2.80 1.24 6.93
CA ASN A 55 -3.98 0.60 7.49
C ASN A 55 -3.76 -0.91 7.64
N PRO A 56 -3.07 -1.34 8.70
CA PRO A 56 -2.85 -2.75 8.98
C PRO A 56 -4.15 -3.44 9.39
N PHE A 57 -4.20 -4.75 9.16
CA PHE A 57 -5.33 -5.56 9.58
C PHE A 57 -5.44 -5.61 11.11
N ARG A 58 -6.59 -5.18 11.66
CA ARG A 58 -6.85 -5.19 13.11
C ARG A 58 -7.79 -6.34 13.46
N ARG A 59 -7.24 -7.39 14.07
CA ARG A 59 -7.98 -8.61 14.42
C ARG A 59 -9.22 -8.34 15.26
N GLU A 60 -9.11 -7.54 16.32
CA GLU A 60 -10.21 -7.30 17.25
C GLU A 60 -11.39 -6.54 16.59
N ALA A 61 -11.07 -5.48 15.84
CA ALA A 61 -12.07 -4.73 15.09
C ALA A 61 -12.77 -5.61 14.05
N MET A 62 -11.99 -6.46 13.37
CA MET A 62 -12.51 -7.39 12.38
C MET A 62 -13.43 -8.45 13.00
N ARG A 63 -13.04 -8.99 14.16
CA ARG A 63 -13.86 -9.98 14.88
C ARG A 63 -15.19 -9.38 15.31
N SER A 64 -15.17 -8.17 15.87
CA SER A 64 -16.40 -7.47 16.23
C SER A 64 -17.30 -7.18 15.02
N LEU A 65 -16.70 -6.79 13.88
CA LEU A 65 -17.43 -6.57 12.62
C LEU A 65 -18.09 -7.88 12.12
N MET A 66 -17.33 -8.97 12.14
CA MET A 66 -17.81 -10.30 11.74
C MET A 66 -18.93 -10.81 12.64
N ASP A 67 -18.78 -10.68 13.96
CA ASP A 67 -19.80 -11.09 14.93
C ASP A 67 -21.09 -10.28 14.76
N HIS A 68 -20.98 -8.97 14.51
CA HIS A 68 -22.13 -8.12 14.26
C HIS A 68 -22.84 -8.49 12.95
N PHE A 69 -22.07 -8.74 11.89
CA PHE A 69 -22.59 -9.18 10.60
C PHE A 69 -23.30 -10.53 10.69
N LEU A 70 -22.69 -11.50 11.37
CA LEU A 70 -23.29 -12.83 11.55
C LEU A 70 -24.58 -12.77 12.36
N LYS A 71 -24.59 -11.98 13.44
CA LYS A 71 -25.82 -11.77 14.24
C LYS A 71 -26.92 -11.16 13.39
N SER A 72 -26.65 -10.07 12.66
CA SER A 72 -27.68 -9.42 11.84
C SER A 72 -28.22 -10.32 10.73
N TYR A 73 -27.39 -11.19 10.15
CA TYR A 73 -27.81 -12.12 9.10
C TYR A 73 -28.51 -13.38 9.61
N LEU A 74 -28.14 -13.88 10.80
CA LEU A 74 -28.56 -15.19 11.29
C LEU A 74 -29.55 -15.16 12.45
N ASP A 75 -29.71 -14.04 13.18
CA ASP A 75 -30.61 -14.00 14.36
C ASP A 75 -32.05 -14.40 14.02
N GLU A 76 -32.55 -13.94 12.88
CA GLU A 76 -33.92 -14.23 12.44
C GLU A 76 -34.01 -15.46 11.52
N TYR A 77 -32.87 -16.06 11.15
CA TYR A 77 -32.83 -17.12 10.17
C TYR A 77 -33.02 -18.50 10.80
N LYS A 78 -34.15 -19.14 10.52
CA LYS A 78 -34.36 -20.56 10.85
C LYS A 78 -33.64 -21.45 9.83
N TYR A 79 -32.85 -22.40 10.31
CA TYR A 79 -32.11 -23.33 9.45
C TYR A 79 -33.03 -24.12 8.51
N VAL A 80 -32.77 -24.04 7.20
CA VAL A 80 -33.46 -24.81 6.17
C VAL A 80 -32.42 -25.52 5.31
N PRO A 81 -32.32 -26.87 5.32
CA PRO A 81 -31.24 -27.61 4.65
C PRO A 81 -31.15 -27.30 3.15
N LYS A 82 -32.31 -27.18 2.49
CA LYS A 82 -32.41 -26.87 1.05
C LYS A 82 -31.86 -25.50 0.68
N ARG A 83 -31.85 -24.55 1.62
CA ARG A 83 -31.38 -23.17 1.42
C ARG A 83 -30.02 -22.92 2.06
N ALA A 84 -29.56 -23.79 2.97
CA ALA A 84 -28.31 -23.64 3.71
C ALA A 84 -27.09 -23.48 2.79
N LYS A 85 -27.00 -24.24 1.69
CA LYS A 85 -25.88 -24.11 0.74
C LYS A 85 -25.82 -22.71 0.12
N ARG A 86 -26.94 -22.24 -0.45
CA ARG A 86 -27.03 -20.90 -1.06
C ARG A 86 -26.82 -19.79 -0.04
N LEU A 87 -27.30 -20.00 1.19
CA LEU A 87 -27.05 -19.08 2.29
C LEU A 87 -25.54 -18.94 2.54
N ALA A 88 -24.82 -20.06 2.70
CA ALA A 88 -23.38 -20.05 2.94
C ALA A 88 -22.60 -19.40 1.80
N GLU A 89 -22.98 -19.67 0.54
CA GLU A 89 -22.40 -19.02 -0.65
C GLU A 89 -22.57 -17.49 -0.56
N ASN A 90 -23.80 -17.01 -0.39
CA ASN A 90 -24.10 -15.58 -0.27
C ASN A 90 -23.38 -14.93 0.91
N LEU A 91 -23.35 -15.61 2.06
CA LEU A 91 -22.71 -15.12 3.28
C LEU A 91 -21.20 -14.95 3.06
N SER A 92 -20.57 -15.89 2.34
CA SER A 92 -19.15 -15.83 2.01
C SER A 92 -18.81 -14.64 1.08
N GLU A 93 -19.67 -14.35 0.11
CA GLU A 93 -19.50 -13.22 -0.81
C GLU A 93 -19.69 -11.89 -0.10
N GLU A 94 -20.75 -11.77 0.71
CA GLU A 94 -21.09 -10.54 1.40
C GLU A 94 -20.04 -10.19 2.46
N LEU A 95 -19.58 -11.16 3.27
CA LEU A 95 -18.47 -10.97 4.21
C LEU A 95 -17.22 -10.46 3.48
N ARG A 96 -16.87 -11.09 2.36
CA ARG A 96 -15.70 -10.69 1.57
C ARG A 96 -15.84 -9.26 1.05
N ASN A 97 -17.04 -8.87 0.62
CA ASN A 97 -17.30 -7.52 0.11
C ASN A 97 -17.21 -6.48 1.22
N GLN A 98 -17.83 -6.72 2.38
CA GLN A 98 -17.74 -5.85 3.56
C GLN A 98 -16.28 -5.64 3.99
N PHE A 99 -15.50 -6.71 4.04
CA PHE A 99 -14.10 -6.64 4.47
C PHE A 99 -13.18 -5.94 3.46
N LYS A 100 -13.53 -5.93 2.18
CA LYS A 100 -12.82 -5.12 1.17
C LYS A 100 -13.03 -3.63 1.38
N LEU A 101 -14.20 -3.20 1.88
CA LEU A 101 -14.50 -1.79 2.17
C LEU A 101 -13.64 -1.24 3.32
N CYS A 102 -13.08 -2.10 4.17
CA CYS A 102 -12.15 -1.68 5.22
C CYS A 102 -10.78 -1.24 4.69
N HIS A 103 -10.50 -1.43 3.39
CA HIS A 103 -9.28 -0.98 2.70
C HIS A 103 -7.98 -1.31 3.44
N PHE A 104 -7.84 -2.57 3.90
CA PHE A 104 -6.58 -3.05 4.48
C PHE A 104 -5.50 -3.11 3.39
N GLU A 105 -4.38 -2.45 3.61
CA GLU A 105 -3.33 -2.39 2.59
C GLU A 105 -2.48 -3.68 2.61
N ARG A 106 -2.16 -4.21 1.43
CA ARG A 106 -1.25 -5.36 1.25
C ARG A 106 -1.78 -6.69 1.81
N TYR A 107 -3.11 -6.87 1.85
CA TYR A 107 -3.75 -8.13 2.23
C TYR A 107 -4.60 -8.71 1.10
N ARG A 108 -4.56 -10.04 0.97
CA ARG A 108 -5.50 -10.81 0.15
C ARG A 108 -6.51 -11.47 1.08
N ILE A 109 -7.78 -11.05 0.98
CA ILE A 109 -8.86 -11.55 1.83
C ILE A 109 -9.46 -12.80 1.18
N VAL A 110 -9.53 -13.89 1.96
CA VAL A 110 -10.18 -15.15 1.61
C VAL A 110 -11.16 -15.48 2.71
N VAL A 111 -12.40 -15.82 2.34
CA VAL A 111 -13.48 -16.15 3.28
C VAL A 111 -13.88 -17.60 3.03
N LEU A 112 -13.95 -18.38 4.12
CA LEU A 112 -14.42 -19.75 4.14
C LEU A 112 -15.57 -19.83 5.13
N VAL A 113 -16.70 -20.38 4.70
CA VAL A 113 -17.90 -20.59 5.52
C VAL A 113 -18.13 -22.09 5.61
N THR A 114 -18.36 -22.60 6.82
CA THR A 114 -18.56 -24.02 7.15
C THR A 114 -19.83 -24.22 7.94
#